data_AF-A0A820LFY1-F1
#
_entry.id   AF-A0A820LFY1-F1
#
_cell.length_a   1.000
_cell.length_b   1.000
_cell.length_c   1.000
_cell.angle_alpha   90.00
_cell.angle_beta   90.00
_cell.angle_gamma   90.00
#
_symmetry.space_group_name_H-M   'P 1'
#
loop_
_entity.id
_entity.type
_entity.pdbx_description
1 polymer ?
#
loop_
_entity_poly.entity_id
_entity_poly.type
_entity_poly.pdbx_seq_one_letter_code
_entity_poly.pdbx_strand_id
1 'polypeptide(L)'
;MKGTIDDEAEVKRVLCEHPINESNSVLRSDHLLGLLMPFRAFGDIRFKWPANYLREYLQSYYKKGDAIPQFYLTPPYLTVRPEISKHKLTKKDKFLVLVTDGVWDLLSSERFV
;
A
#
# COMPACT_ATOMS: atom_id res chain seq x y z
N MET A 1 11.02 1.29 4.00
CA MET A 1 10.75 0.43 2.82
C MET A 1 10.03 1.24 1.73
N LYS A 2 10.17 0.91 0.43
CA LYS A 2 9.40 1.61 -0.62
C LYS A 2 7.92 1.23 -0.56
N GLY A 3 7.03 2.18 -0.84
CA GLY A 3 5.59 1.90 -0.90
C GLY A 3 4.91 1.69 0.47
N THR A 4 5.51 2.17 1.55
CA THR A 4 4.99 2.11 2.94
C THR A 4 5.11 3.47 3.64
N ILE A 5 4.86 3.52 4.95
CA ILE A 5 4.94 4.77 5.74
C ILE A 5 6.32 5.45 5.67
N ASP A 6 7.40 4.67 5.56
CA ASP A 6 8.76 5.21 5.46
C ASP A 6 9.07 5.91 4.13
N ASP A 7 8.18 5.82 3.14
CA ASP A 7 8.32 6.44 1.84
C ASP A 7 7.54 7.76 1.82
N GLU A 8 8.22 8.86 2.12
CA GLU A 8 7.61 10.20 2.23
C GLU A 8 6.85 10.61 0.95
N ALA A 9 7.37 10.24 -0.22
CA ALA A 9 6.74 10.54 -1.50
C ALA A 9 5.43 9.76 -1.66
N GLU A 10 5.42 8.51 -1.22
CA GLU A 10 4.22 7.67 -1.24
C GLU A 10 3.18 8.12 -0.21
N VAL A 11 3.60 8.46 1.00
CA VAL A 11 2.72 9.04 2.02
C VAL A 11 2.03 10.28 1.48
N LYS A 12 2.80 11.20 0.89
CA LYS A 12 2.25 12.42 0.29
C LYS A 12 1.28 12.11 -0.84
N ARG A 13 1.60 11.16 -1.72
CA ARG A 13 0.70 10.74 -2.80
C ARG A 13 -0.64 10.26 -2.24
N VAL A 14 -0.60 9.33 -1.30
CA VAL A 14 -1.80 8.75 -0.68
C VAL A 14 -2.65 9.84 -0.03
N LEU A 15 -2.05 10.75 0.74
CA LEU A 15 -2.80 11.83 1.39
C LEU A 15 -3.40 12.82 0.38
N CYS A 16 -2.75 13.08 -0.75
CA CYS A 16 -3.25 13.99 -1.78
C CYS A 16 -4.35 13.37 -2.67
N GLU A 17 -4.52 12.05 -2.67
CA GLU A 17 -5.59 11.38 -3.44
C GLU A 17 -6.96 11.48 -2.75
N HIS A 18 -6.99 11.86 -1.47
CA HIS A 18 -8.20 11.96 -0.67
C HIS A 18 -8.42 13.38 -0.14
N PRO A 19 -9.67 13.76 0.18
CA PRO A 19 -9.99 15.03 0.82
C PRO A 19 -9.23 15.26 2.14
N ILE A 20 -8.94 16.53 2.45
CA ILE A 20 -8.10 16.90 3.60
C ILE A 20 -8.69 16.46 4.95
N ASN A 21 -10.01 16.35 5.07
CA ASN A 21 -10.69 15.86 6.26
C ASN A 21 -10.46 14.35 6.51
N GLU A 22 -9.97 13.61 5.53
CA GLU A 22 -9.60 12.19 5.66
C GLU A 22 -8.12 11.97 6.00
N SER A 23 -7.31 13.03 6.05
CA SER A 23 -5.86 12.94 6.28
C SER A 23 -5.47 12.14 7.53
N ASN A 24 -6.26 12.28 8.61
CA ASN A 24 -6.06 11.55 9.87
C ASN A 24 -6.58 10.10 9.84
N SER A 25 -7.35 9.71 8.81
CA SER A 25 -7.96 8.39 8.70
C SER A 25 -7.38 7.52 7.61
N VAL A 26 -6.88 8.13 6.51
CA VAL A 26 -6.30 7.41 5.38
C VAL A 26 -5.06 6.63 5.80
N LEU A 27 -4.20 7.21 6.64
CA LEU A 27 -3.04 6.56 7.22
C LEU A 27 -3.18 6.58 8.75
N ARG A 28 -3.24 5.40 9.37
CA ARG A 28 -3.35 5.26 10.83
C ARG A 28 -2.46 4.13 11.30
N SER A 29 -1.78 4.33 12.43
CA SER A 29 -0.88 3.32 13.00
C SER A 29 0.08 2.76 11.94
N ASP A 30 0.64 3.63 11.09
CA ASP A 30 1.56 3.28 10.00
C ASP A 30 0.98 2.40 8.87
N HIS A 31 -0.34 2.24 8.83
CA HIS A 31 -1.05 1.40 7.86
C HIS A 31 -2.12 2.18 7.09
N LEU A 32 -2.36 1.79 5.85
CA LEU A 32 -3.49 2.27 5.04
C LEU A 32 -4.81 1.84 5.71
N LEU A 33 -5.64 2.85 6.03
CA LEU A 33 -6.86 2.73 6.84
C LEU A 33 -6.67 1.99 8.17
N GLY A 34 -5.44 1.97 8.70
CA GLY A 34 -5.10 1.22 9.91
C GLY A 34 -5.06 -0.31 9.75
N LEU A 35 -5.05 -0.82 8.51
CA LEU A 35 -5.18 -2.25 8.23
C LEU A 35 -4.07 -2.84 7.37
N LEU A 36 -3.61 -2.12 6.34
CA LEU A 36 -2.69 -2.66 5.33
C LEU A 36 -1.37 -1.89 5.31
N MET A 37 -0.24 -2.59 5.50
CA MET A 37 1.10 -1.96 5.43
C MET A 37 1.46 -1.46 4.02
N PRO A 38 1.34 -2.24 2.94
CA PRO A 38 1.68 -1.75 1.60
C PRO A 38 0.62 -0.78 1.08
N PHE A 39 1.07 0.35 0.54
CA PHE A 39 0.19 1.37 -0.05
C PHE A 39 -0.10 1.12 -1.54
N ARG A 40 0.48 0.06 -2.10
CA ARG A 40 0.18 -0.47 -3.44
C ARG A 40 0.21 -1.98 -3.41
N ALA A 41 -0.83 -2.63 -3.96
CA ALA A 41 -0.88 -4.07 -4.09
C ALA A 41 -1.91 -4.51 -5.14
N PHE A 42 -1.69 -5.67 -5.74
CA PHE A 42 -2.74 -6.40 -6.47
C PHE A 42 -3.74 -7.02 -5.48
N GLY A 43 -4.95 -7.34 -5.93
CA GLY A 43 -5.97 -7.89 -5.03
C GLY A 43 -6.53 -6.84 -4.06
N ASP A 44 -6.69 -7.19 -2.78
CA ASP A 44 -7.13 -6.29 -1.70
C ASP A 44 -8.33 -5.41 -2.08
N ILE A 45 -9.35 -6.04 -2.66
CA ILE A 45 -10.52 -5.38 -3.24
C ILE A 45 -11.28 -4.51 -2.22
N ARG A 46 -11.19 -4.82 -0.92
CA ARG A 46 -11.78 -4.03 0.18
C ARG A 46 -11.21 -2.61 0.27
N PHE A 47 -10.07 -2.33 -0.36
CA PHE A 47 -9.46 -1.00 -0.42
C PHE A 47 -9.70 -0.32 -1.78
N LYS A 48 -10.44 -0.95 -2.69
CA LYS A 48 -10.59 -0.48 -4.08
C LYS A 48 -12.04 -0.28 -4.49
N TRP A 49 -12.92 -1.22 -4.14
CA TRP A 49 -14.29 -1.21 -4.65
C TRP A 49 -15.19 -0.24 -3.89
N PRO A 50 -16.21 0.32 -4.54
CA PRO A 50 -17.23 1.12 -3.86
C PRO A 50 -17.91 0.36 -2.71
N ALA A 51 -18.28 1.08 -1.65
CA ALA A 51 -18.84 0.49 -0.43
C ALA A 51 -20.12 -0.33 -0.68
N ASN A 52 -20.94 0.04 -1.65
CA ASN A 52 -22.12 -0.73 -2.04
C ASN A 52 -21.75 -2.10 -2.64
N TYR A 53 -20.72 -2.17 -3.49
CA TYR A 53 -20.22 -3.44 -4.05
C TYR A 53 -19.65 -4.33 -2.95
N LEU A 54 -18.87 -3.76 -2.02
CA LEU A 54 -18.35 -4.52 -0.88
C LEU A 54 -19.50 -5.11 -0.03
N ARG A 55 -20.57 -4.34 0.19
CA ARG A 55 -21.75 -4.82 0.93
C ARG A 55 -22.50 -5.93 0.19
N GLU A 56 -22.66 -5.80 -1.12
CA GLU A 56 -23.39 -6.76 -1.94
C GLU A 56 -22.63 -8.08 -2.08
N TYR A 57 -21.34 -8.01 -2.40
CA TYR A 57 -20.55 -9.19 -2.80
C TYR A 57 -19.72 -9.79 -1.67
N LEU A 58 -19.28 -8.99 -0.69
CA LEU A 58 -18.37 -9.47 0.35
C LEU A 58 -19.03 -9.67 1.71
N GLN A 59 -20.17 -9.04 2.00
CA GLN A 59 -20.74 -9.08 3.35
C GLN A 59 -21.04 -10.49 3.88
N SER A 60 -21.36 -11.46 3.01
CA SER A 60 -21.58 -12.86 3.38
C SER A 60 -20.32 -13.60 3.84
N TYR A 61 -19.13 -13.13 3.44
CA TYR A 61 -17.84 -13.76 3.78
C TYR A 61 -17.17 -13.16 5.01
N TYR A 62 -17.72 -12.07 5.55
CA TYR A 62 -17.18 -11.35 6.71
C TYR A 62 -18.20 -11.33 7.84
N LYS A 63 -17.71 -11.12 9.07
CA LYS A 63 -18.62 -10.81 10.18
C LYS A 63 -19.42 -9.55 9.85
N LYS A 64 -20.62 -9.44 10.41
CA LYS A 64 -21.55 -8.34 10.13
C LYS A 64 -20.87 -6.99 10.34
N GLY A 65 -20.71 -6.20 9.27
CA GLY A 65 -20.06 -4.89 9.31
C GLY A 65 -18.55 -4.86 9.01
N ASP A 66 -17.86 -6.00 8.97
CA ASP A 66 -16.39 -6.05 8.80
C ASP A 66 -15.93 -6.05 7.33
N ALA A 67 -16.86 -6.17 6.38
CA ALA A 67 -16.56 -6.21 4.95
C ALA A 67 -16.04 -4.87 4.42
N ILE A 68 -16.46 -3.76 5.04
CA ILE A 68 -16.08 -2.40 4.65
C ILE A 68 -15.12 -1.86 5.73
N PRO A 69 -13.91 -1.41 5.37
CA PRO A 69 -12.99 -0.79 6.33
C PRO A 69 -13.61 0.39 7.09
N GLN A 70 -13.08 0.70 8.27
CA GLN A 70 -13.45 1.93 8.96
C GLN A 70 -12.98 3.15 8.17
N PHE A 71 -13.71 4.27 8.26
CA PHE A 71 -13.41 5.54 7.57
C PHE A 71 -13.34 5.43 6.03
N TYR A 72 -14.10 4.49 5.46
CA TYR A 72 -14.13 4.23 4.02
C TYR A 72 -15.07 5.19 3.27
N LEU A 73 -14.60 6.42 3.02
CA LEU A 73 -15.39 7.55 2.52
C LEU A 73 -15.19 7.78 1.01
N THR A 74 -13.95 7.82 0.52
CA THR A 74 -13.60 8.11 -0.88
C THR A 74 -12.75 7.01 -1.52
N PRO A 75 -13.28 5.77 -1.67
CA PRO A 75 -12.56 4.74 -2.41
C PRO A 75 -12.35 5.13 -3.89
N PRO A 76 -11.27 4.66 -4.54
CA PRO A 76 -10.29 3.67 -4.05
C PRO A 76 -9.17 4.29 -3.20
N TYR A 77 -8.71 3.56 -2.17
CA TYR A 77 -7.57 3.92 -1.32
C TYR A 77 -6.27 3.18 -1.70
N LEU A 78 -6.36 2.12 -2.49
CA LEU A 78 -5.23 1.26 -2.88
C LEU A 78 -5.10 1.19 -4.40
N THR A 79 -3.87 1.35 -4.91
CA THR A 79 -3.59 1.29 -6.35
C THR A 79 -2.75 0.06 -6.71
N VAL A 80 -2.92 -0.41 -7.95
CA VAL A 80 -2.07 -1.45 -8.56
C VAL A 80 -0.95 -0.83 -9.41
N ARG A 81 -0.95 0.49 -9.59
CA ARG A 81 -0.03 1.17 -10.50
C ARG A 81 1.39 1.11 -9.93
N PRO A 82 2.39 0.54 -10.63
CA PRO A 82 3.76 0.48 -10.12
C PRO A 82 4.45 1.86 -10.19
N GLU A 83 5.52 2.01 -9.43
CA GLU A 83 6.53 3.04 -9.68
C GLU A 83 7.54 2.49 -10.70
N ILE A 84 7.87 3.27 -11.73
CA ILE A 84 8.77 2.84 -12.81
C ILE A 84 10.07 3.63 -12.70
N SER A 85 11.16 2.93 -12.43
CA SER A 85 12.53 3.47 -12.51
C SER A 85 13.24 2.93 -13.76
N LYS A 86 14.17 3.73 -14.31
CA LYS A 86 15.00 3.36 -15.45
C LYS A 86 16.46 3.51 -15.06
N HIS A 87 17.25 2.47 -15.31
CA HIS A 87 18.70 2.47 -15.10
C HIS A 87 19.42 2.03 -16.38
N LYS A 88 20.49 2.73 -16.76
CA LYS A 88 21.33 2.34 -17.90
C LYS A 88 22.53 1.57 -17.37
N LEU A 89 22.63 0.29 -17.74
CA LEU A 89 23.72 -0.56 -17.30
C LEU A 89 25.10 -0.03 -17.71
N THR A 90 26.05 -0.19 -16.81
CA THR A 90 27.47 0.14 -16.97
C THR A 90 28.33 -1.08 -16.63
N LYS A 91 29.62 -1.06 -16.98
CA LYS A 91 30.56 -2.14 -16.62
C LYS A 91 30.76 -2.32 -15.10
N LYS A 92 30.33 -1.34 -14.29
CA LYS A 92 30.39 -1.38 -12.83
C LYS A 92 29.26 -2.22 -12.23
N ASP A 93 28.13 -2.34 -12.94
CA ASP A 93 26.99 -3.12 -12.48
C ASP A 93 27.29 -4.61 -12.63
N LYS A 94 27.19 -5.38 -11.54
CA LYS A 94 27.54 -6.81 -11.52
C LYS A 94 26.30 -7.69 -11.56
N PHE A 95 25.30 -7.36 -10.75
CA PHE A 95 24.03 -8.06 -10.65
C PHE A 95 22.95 -7.14 -10.07
N LEU A 96 21.70 -7.57 -10.17
CA LEU A 96 20.54 -6.95 -9.54
C LEU A 96 19.89 -7.99 -8.62
N VAL A 97 19.60 -7.59 -7.40
CA VAL A 97 18.85 -8.40 -6.44
C VAL A 97 17.41 -7.91 -6.39
N LEU A 98 16.47 -8.84 -6.51
CA LEU A 98 15.05 -8.60 -6.26
C LEU A 98 14.62 -9.50 -5.09
N VAL A 99 14.16 -8.90 -4.01
CA VAL A 99 13.75 -9.59 -2.79
C VAL A 99 12.54 -8.90 -2.18
N THR A 100 11.78 -9.64 -1.39
CA THR A 100 10.67 -9.10 -0.59
C THR A 100 11.20 -8.54 0.74
N ASP A 101 10.31 -7.87 1.47
CA ASP A 101 10.52 -7.32 2.81
C ASP A 101 11.10 -8.33 3.82
N GLY A 102 10.66 -9.59 3.78
CA GLY A 102 11.15 -10.63 4.70
C GLY A 102 12.67 -10.86 4.67
N VAL A 103 13.37 -10.41 3.63
CA VAL A 103 14.84 -10.39 3.59
C VAL A 103 15.41 -9.15 4.31
N TRP A 104 14.83 -7.98 4.04
CA TRP A 104 15.24 -6.70 4.61
C TRP A 104 14.94 -6.58 6.11
N ASP A 105 13.93 -7.30 6.58
CA ASP A 105 13.61 -7.40 8.01
C ASP A 105 14.71 -8.14 8.81
N LEU A 106 15.52 -8.95 8.12
CA LEU A 106 16.55 -9.80 8.73
C LEU A 106 17.97 -9.28 8.52
N LEU A 107 18.23 -8.54 7.44
CA LEU A 107 19.57 -8.17 7.01
C LEU A 107 19.65 -6.68 6.66
N SER A 108 20.66 -6.01 7.21
CA SER A 108 20.99 -4.64 6.79
C SER A 108 21.59 -4.64 5.37
N SER A 109 21.38 -3.55 4.64
CA SER A 109 21.83 -3.39 3.25
C SER A 109 23.32 -3.65 3.04
N GLU A 110 24.14 -3.37 4.05
CA GLU A 110 25.60 -3.58 4.04
C GLU A 110 26.01 -5.06 4.13
N ARG A 111 25.15 -5.93 4.65
CA ARG A 111 25.42 -7.38 4.73
C ARG A 111 24.95 -8.13 3.49
N PHE A 112 24.23 -7.46 2.59
CA PHE A 112 23.56 -8.09 1.45
C PHE A 112 24.36 -8.00 0.15
N VAL A 113 25.40 -7.14 0.09
CA VAL A 113 26.18 -6.82 -1.12
C VAL A 113 27.67 -7.01 -0.89
#